data_AF-A0A512C0E4-F1
#
_entry.id   AF-A0A512C0E4-F1
#
_cell.length_a   1.000
_cell.length_b   1.000
_cell.length_c   1.000
_cell.angle_alpha   90.00
_cell.angle_beta   90.00
_cell.angle_gamma   90.00
#
_symmetry.space_group_name_H-M   'P 1'
#
loop_
_entity.id
_entity.type
_entity.pdbx_description
1 polymer ?
#
loop_
_entity_poly.entity_id
_entity_poly.type
_entity_poly.pdbx_seq_one_letter_code
_entity_poly.pdbx_strand_id
1 'polypeptide(L)'
;MAQVESAYNPGAVGGVGEVGLMQIRPTTAAMLGYRGTLTGLFEPETNIRYGVMYLARAWQLADGNLCRALMKYRAGHGEERMTPLSVEYCRRVRSHLAATGSPLGAGAVPAEEVATAPFAASKTAVSVATKIAPRPTAAFPIRREASATAAIKASPASRPVKGLRLAMAGPPSVSRTEARNLILLQEKQKARRVAIRQMWVAHEARMRTITARLRPSSLRIASGN
;
A
#
# COMPACT_ATOMS: atom_id res chain seq x y z
N MET A 1 0.34 11.60 7.82
CA MET A 1 -0.09 10.61 6.80
C MET A 1 -1.57 10.73 6.51
N ALA A 2 -2.46 10.40 7.44
CA ALA A 2 -3.92 10.40 7.20
C ALA A 2 -4.46 11.71 6.60
N GLN A 3 -3.95 12.87 7.03
CA GLN A 3 -4.31 14.15 6.40
C GLN A 3 -4.02 14.22 4.90
N VAL A 4 -2.85 13.74 4.48
CA VAL A 4 -2.42 13.81 3.07
C VAL A 4 -3.12 12.75 2.21
N GLU A 5 -3.42 11.60 2.81
CA GLU A 5 -4.08 10.47 2.14
C GLU A 5 -5.57 10.70 1.92
N SER A 6 -6.28 11.19 2.94
CA SER A 6 -7.74 11.23 2.92
C SER A 6 -8.36 12.52 3.47
N ALA A 7 -7.55 13.50 3.90
CA ALA A 7 -8.00 14.64 4.68
C ALA A 7 -8.82 14.22 5.92
N TYR A 8 -8.37 13.15 6.59
CA TYR A 8 -9.05 12.51 7.73
C TYR A 8 -10.44 11.97 7.43
N ASN A 9 -10.78 11.70 6.16
CA ASN A 9 -12.02 11.05 5.80
C ASN A 9 -11.89 9.51 5.93
N PRO A 10 -12.49 8.87 6.95
CA PRO A 10 -12.45 7.42 7.08
C PRO A 10 -13.19 6.71 5.94
N GLY A 11 -13.98 7.46 5.17
CA GLY A 11 -14.71 7.01 4.00
C GLY A 11 -14.07 7.21 2.65
N ALA A 12 -12.83 7.71 2.60
CA ALA A 12 -12.15 7.93 1.34
C ALA A 12 -11.92 6.61 0.58
N VAL A 13 -12.14 6.64 -0.74
CA VAL A 13 -11.82 5.56 -1.66
C VAL A 13 -10.94 6.12 -2.77
N GLY A 14 -9.72 5.57 -2.89
CA GLY A 14 -8.73 5.97 -3.87
C GLY A 14 -9.03 5.43 -5.27
N GLY A 15 -8.38 6.00 -6.27
CA GLY A 15 -8.59 5.66 -7.68
C GLY A 15 -8.19 4.23 -8.04
N VAL A 16 -7.28 3.61 -7.27
CA VAL A 16 -6.77 2.24 -7.50
C VAL A 16 -7.38 1.24 -6.51
N GLY A 17 -8.35 1.68 -5.71
CA GLY A 17 -9.06 0.85 -4.72
C GLY A 17 -8.46 0.87 -3.32
N GLU A 18 -7.65 1.89 -3.01
CA GLU A 18 -7.28 2.24 -1.65
C GLU A 18 -8.51 2.64 -0.82
N VAL A 19 -8.50 2.38 0.50
CA VAL A 19 -9.63 2.70 1.38
C VAL A 19 -9.21 3.34 2.69
N GLY A 20 -10.09 4.19 3.21
CA GLY A 20 -10.05 4.75 4.56
C GLY A 20 -8.97 5.79 4.81
N LEU A 21 -8.73 6.09 6.08
CA LEU A 21 -7.90 7.21 6.54
C LEU A 21 -6.50 7.25 5.94
N MET A 22 -5.84 6.11 5.86
CA MET A 22 -4.48 5.95 5.38
C MET A 22 -4.41 5.41 3.94
N GLN A 23 -5.56 5.27 3.27
CA GLN A 23 -5.63 4.77 1.89
C GLN A 23 -4.87 3.44 1.71
N ILE A 24 -5.12 2.48 2.60
CA ILE A 24 -4.53 1.14 2.48
C ILE A 24 -5.25 0.34 1.39
N ARG A 25 -4.52 -0.41 0.58
CA ARG A 25 -5.13 -1.35 -0.39
C ARG A 25 -5.60 -2.61 0.36
N PRO A 26 -6.79 -3.16 0.06
CA PRO A 26 -7.26 -4.40 0.70
C PRO A 26 -6.30 -5.58 0.53
N THR A 27 -5.60 -5.68 -0.60
CA THR A 27 -4.57 -6.70 -0.84
C THR A 27 -3.35 -6.53 0.06
N THR A 28 -2.95 -5.28 0.33
CA THR A 28 -1.87 -4.96 1.28
C THR A 28 -2.29 -5.30 2.71
N ALA A 29 -3.50 -4.94 3.12
CA ALA A 29 -4.01 -5.31 4.45
C ALA A 29 -4.04 -6.84 4.62
N ALA A 30 -4.48 -7.58 3.59
CA ALA A 30 -4.49 -9.05 3.60
C ALA A 30 -3.07 -9.65 3.71
N MET A 31 -2.10 -9.10 2.98
CA MET A 31 -0.67 -9.48 3.10
C MET A 31 -0.15 -9.28 4.53
N LEU A 32 -0.62 -8.25 5.22
CA LEU A 32 -0.29 -7.94 6.62
C LEU A 32 -1.11 -8.75 7.64
N GLY A 33 -1.94 -9.68 7.18
CA GLY A 33 -2.71 -10.60 8.04
C GLY A 33 -4.15 -10.18 8.34
N TYR A 34 -4.68 -9.13 7.69
CA TYR A 34 -6.09 -8.77 7.83
C TYR A 34 -7.00 -9.85 7.22
N ARG A 35 -7.95 -10.34 8.01
CA ARG A 35 -8.93 -11.37 7.60
C ARG A 35 -10.39 -10.89 7.64
N GLY A 36 -10.61 -9.61 7.95
CA GLY A 36 -11.95 -9.04 8.02
C GLY A 36 -12.52 -8.67 6.64
N THR A 37 -13.71 -8.07 6.65
CA THR A 37 -14.40 -7.62 5.43
C THR A 37 -13.76 -6.35 4.87
N LEU A 38 -14.05 -6.02 3.61
CA LEU A 38 -13.66 -4.72 3.02
C LEU A 38 -14.17 -3.54 3.86
N THR A 39 -15.38 -3.65 4.42
CA THR A 39 -15.99 -2.60 5.23
C THR A 39 -15.25 -2.35 6.53
N GLY A 40 -14.69 -3.40 7.15
CA GLY A 40 -13.86 -3.24 8.34
C GLY A 40 -12.58 -2.41 8.09
N LEU A 41 -12.11 -2.29 6.84
CA LEU A 41 -10.99 -1.40 6.51
C LEU A 41 -11.37 0.08 6.49
N PHE A 42 -12.65 0.43 6.54
CA PHE A 42 -13.09 1.82 6.73
C PHE A 42 -13.20 2.20 8.22
N GLU A 43 -13.14 1.22 9.14
CA GLU A 43 -13.07 1.51 10.56
C GLU A 43 -11.73 2.20 10.89
N PRO A 44 -11.74 3.40 11.49
CA PRO A 44 -10.54 4.21 11.73
C PRO A 44 -9.38 3.44 12.38
N GLU A 45 -9.67 2.72 13.46
CA GLU A 45 -8.67 1.96 14.22
C GLU A 45 -8.04 0.86 13.37
N THR A 46 -8.86 0.08 12.66
CA THR A 46 -8.38 -0.99 11.78
C THR A 46 -7.54 -0.40 10.65
N ASN A 47 -8.02 0.66 10.01
CA ASN A 47 -7.32 1.30 8.91
C ASN A 47 -5.95 1.86 9.33
N ILE A 48 -5.91 2.57 10.46
CA ILE A 48 -4.68 3.13 11.02
C ILE A 48 -3.72 1.99 11.38
N ARG A 49 -4.20 0.92 12.03
CA ARG A 49 -3.36 -0.23 12.40
C ARG A 49 -2.61 -0.80 11.19
N TYR A 50 -3.33 -1.15 10.12
CA TYR A 50 -2.68 -1.74 8.93
C TYR A 50 -1.89 -0.71 8.11
N GLY A 51 -2.36 0.55 8.03
CA GLY A 51 -1.63 1.63 7.39
C GLY A 51 -0.29 1.92 8.08
N VAL A 52 -0.26 1.98 9.41
CA VAL A 52 0.96 2.18 10.19
C VAL A 52 1.88 0.96 10.10
N MET A 53 1.35 -0.26 10.13
CA MET A 53 2.17 -1.47 9.91
C MET A 53 2.90 -1.43 8.56
N TYR A 54 2.19 -1.05 7.49
CA TYR A 54 2.79 -0.91 6.16
C TYR A 54 3.83 0.21 6.13
N LEU A 55 3.52 1.37 6.72
CA LEU A 55 4.46 2.50 6.80
C LEU A 55 5.71 2.17 7.61
N ALA A 56 5.59 1.44 8.72
CA ALA A 56 6.71 1.04 9.56
C ALA A 56 7.69 0.16 8.77
N ARG A 57 7.19 -0.76 7.95
CA ARG A 57 8.05 -1.55 7.06
C ARG A 57 8.72 -0.68 5.99
N ALA A 58 8.00 0.26 5.40
CA ALA A 58 8.60 1.23 4.46
C ALA A 58 9.70 2.08 5.11
N TRP A 59 9.51 2.49 6.37
CA TRP A 59 10.49 3.27 7.14
C TRP A 59 11.78 2.48 7.39
N GLN A 60 11.65 1.21 7.79
CA GLN A 60 12.80 0.30 7.96
C GLN A 60 13.58 0.12 6.65
N LEU A 61 12.87 -0.14 5.54
CA LEU A 61 13.47 -0.30 4.22
C LEU A 61 14.09 1.00 3.65
N ALA A 62 13.78 2.13 4.27
CA ALA A 62 14.28 3.44 3.87
C ALA A 62 15.41 3.93 4.79
N ASP A 63 15.87 3.11 5.73
CA ASP A 63 16.92 3.47 6.71
C ASP A 63 16.58 4.77 7.47
N GLY A 64 15.31 4.95 7.81
CA GLY A 64 14.83 6.15 8.50
C GLY A 64 14.72 7.42 7.64
N ASN A 65 14.94 7.32 6.32
CA ASN A 65 14.76 8.45 5.43
C ASN A 65 13.26 8.67 5.12
N LEU A 66 12.72 9.83 5.54
CA LEU A 66 11.32 10.18 5.38
C LEU A 66 10.85 10.09 3.91
N CYS A 67 11.50 10.77 2.97
CA CYS A 67 11.00 10.78 1.59
C CYS A 67 11.10 9.39 0.94
N ARG A 68 12.16 8.61 1.22
CA ARG A 68 12.26 7.21 0.73
C ARG A 68 11.17 6.33 1.34
N ALA A 69 10.85 6.49 2.63
CA ALA A 69 9.77 5.75 3.28
C ALA A 69 8.42 6.09 2.65
N LEU A 70 8.14 7.38 2.40
CA LEU A 70 6.91 7.85 1.77
C LEU A 70 6.78 7.37 0.32
N MET A 71 7.88 7.37 -0.44
CA MET A 71 7.93 6.76 -1.77
C MET A 71 7.56 5.28 -1.71
N LYS A 72 8.19 4.51 -0.80
CA LYS A 72 7.92 3.07 -0.62
C LYS A 72 6.51 2.79 -0.10
N TYR A 73 5.92 3.70 0.68
CA TYR A 73 4.53 3.61 1.11
C TYR A 73 3.57 3.74 -0.09
N ARG A 74 3.73 4.80 -0.88
CA ARG A 74 2.85 5.11 -2.01
C ARG A 74 3.03 4.14 -3.19
N ALA A 75 4.27 3.87 -3.57
CA ALA A 75 4.60 3.15 -4.80
C ALA A 75 4.84 1.64 -4.57
N GLY A 76 4.94 1.21 -3.32
CA GLY A 76 5.28 -0.16 -2.95
C GLY A 76 6.69 -0.28 -2.38
N HIS A 77 6.89 -1.26 -1.49
CA HIS A 77 8.14 -1.42 -0.75
C HIS A 77 9.38 -1.68 -1.62
N GLY A 78 9.20 -2.26 -2.80
CA GLY A 78 10.26 -2.51 -3.77
C GLY A 78 10.60 -1.33 -4.68
N GLU A 79 9.90 -0.19 -4.55
CA GLU A 79 10.27 1.01 -5.30
C GLU A 79 11.60 1.55 -4.77
N GLU A 80 12.53 1.84 -5.67
CA GLU A 80 13.83 2.43 -5.36
C GLU A 80 14.03 3.78 -6.05
N ARG A 81 13.18 4.14 -7.02
CA ARG A 81 13.34 5.36 -7.80
C ARG A 81 12.40 6.46 -7.31
N MET A 82 12.98 7.59 -6.94
CA MET A 82 12.23 8.78 -6.57
C MET A 82 11.58 9.42 -7.81
N THR A 83 10.32 9.07 -8.07
CA THR A 83 9.54 9.66 -9.17
C THR A 83 9.08 11.09 -8.84
N PRO A 84 8.76 11.94 -9.83
CA PRO A 84 8.19 13.27 -9.58
C PRO A 84 6.93 13.24 -8.70
N LEU A 85 6.08 12.22 -8.85
CA LEU A 85 4.90 12.04 -8.00
C LEU A 85 5.27 11.72 -6.56
N SER A 86 6.35 10.95 -6.34
CA SER A 86 6.86 10.65 -4.99
C SER A 86 7.52 11.86 -4.35
N VAL A 87 8.17 12.72 -5.13
CA VAL A 87 8.69 14.02 -4.66
C VAL A 87 7.54 14.90 -4.17
N GLU A 88 6.50 15.07 -4.99
CA GLU A 88 5.34 15.89 -4.63
C GLU A 88 4.60 15.33 -3.41
N TYR A 89 4.46 14.01 -3.34
CA TYR A 89 3.90 13.34 -2.18
C TYR A 89 4.73 13.61 -0.91
N CYS A 90 6.07 13.50 -0.97
CA CYS A 90 6.92 13.85 0.16
C CYS A 90 6.77 15.33 0.54
N ARG A 91 6.73 16.24 -0.44
CA ARG A 91 6.55 17.69 -0.21
C ARG A 91 5.27 17.96 0.58
N ARG A 92 4.14 17.40 0.17
CA ARG A 92 2.84 17.54 0.87
C ARG A 92 2.90 17.04 2.31
N VAL A 93 3.53 15.88 2.55
CA VAL A 93 3.69 15.34 3.91
C VAL A 93 4.59 16.21 4.76
N ARG A 94 5.73 16.67 4.23
CA ARG A 94 6.64 17.59 4.95
C ARG A 94 5.96 18.90 5.30
N SER A 95 5.20 19.51 4.38
CA SER A 95 4.44 20.72 4.67
C SER A 95 3.47 20.53 5.82
N HIS A 96 2.75 19.41 5.86
CA HIS A 96 1.86 19.11 6.98
C HIS A 96 2.61 18.87 8.29
N LEU A 97 3.71 18.10 8.26
CA LEU A 97 4.54 17.84 9.43
C LEU A 97 5.14 19.13 10.01
N ALA A 98 5.64 20.02 9.15
CA ALA A 98 6.15 21.33 9.54
C ALA A 98 5.05 22.19 10.19
N ALA A 99 3.85 22.22 9.61
CA ALA A 99 2.70 22.93 10.19
C ALA A 99 2.30 22.39 11.58
N THR A 100 2.58 21.12 11.86
CA THR A 100 2.35 20.50 13.18
C THR A 100 3.55 20.58 14.12
N GLY A 101 4.64 21.27 13.75
CA GLY A 101 5.85 21.40 14.57
C GLY A 101 6.69 20.12 14.66
N SER A 102 6.49 19.14 13.77
CA SER A 102 7.26 17.89 13.78
C SER A 102 8.69 18.10 13.27
N PRO A 103 9.71 17.53 13.93
CA PRO A 103 11.11 17.61 13.48
C PRO A 103 11.33 16.96 12.10
N LEU A 104 10.46 16.02 11.72
CA LEU A 104 10.48 15.38 10.39
C LEU A 104 10.11 16.34 9.24
N GLY A 105 9.43 17.46 9.54
CA GLY A 105 9.08 18.48 8.54
C GLY A 105 10.28 19.35 8.13
N ALA A 106 11.16 19.66 9.09
CA ALA A 106 12.29 20.59 8.92
C ALA A 106 13.44 20.02 8.06
N GLY A 107 13.57 18.70 7.95
CA GLY A 107 14.54 18.08 7.07
C GLY A 107 15.96 18.10 7.60
N ALA A 108 16.19 17.34 8.66
CA ALA A 108 17.39 16.58 9.00
C ALA A 108 17.02 15.95 10.34
N VAL A 109 16.64 14.67 10.36
CA VAL A 109 16.72 13.95 11.64
C VAL A 109 18.20 13.63 11.84
N PRO A 110 18.85 14.17 12.88
CA PRO A 110 20.23 13.80 13.20
C PRO A 110 20.29 12.29 13.42
N ALA A 111 21.31 11.64 12.88
CA ALA A 111 21.50 10.20 12.95
C ALA A 111 21.82 9.67 14.38
N GLU A 112 21.72 10.51 15.41
CA GLU A 112 22.20 10.21 16.77
C GLU A 112 21.08 9.92 17.79
N GLU A 113 19.80 10.17 17.47
CA GLU A 113 18.70 10.08 18.45
C GLU A 113 17.71 8.92 18.22
N VAL A 114 18.14 7.83 17.56
CA VAL A 114 17.39 6.54 17.53
C VAL A 114 18.12 5.45 18.33
N ALA A 115 19.17 5.80 19.06
CA ALA A 115 19.84 4.93 20.01
C ALA A 115 19.44 5.30 21.45
N THR A 116 18.20 5.05 21.86
CA THR A 116 17.82 4.73 23.25
C THR A 116 16.33 4.42 23.37
N ALA A 117 15.98 3.19 23.00
CA ALA A 117 14.94 2.46 23.70
C ALA A 117 15.34 0.97 23.69
N PRO A 118 15.62 0.35 24.84
CA PRO A 118 16.02 -1.04 24.87
C PRO A 118 14.77 -1.88 24.67
N PHE A 119 14.45 -2.27 23.44
CA PHE A 119 13.79 -3.56 23.26
C PHE A 119 14.87 -4.62 23.38
N ALA A 120 15.19 -4.94 24.64
CA ALA A 120 15.94 -6.13 24.99
C ALA A 120 15.19 -7.33 24.39
N ALA A 121 15.76 -7.93 23.34
CA ALA A 121 15.44 -9.29 22.98
C ALA A 121 15.79 -10.16 24.18
N SER A 122 14.78 -10.54 24.96
CA SER A 122 14.94 -11.44 26.08
C SER A 122 15.38 -12.80 25.53
N LYS A 123 16.69 -13.03 25.49
CA LYS A 123 17.27 -14.37 25.32
C LYS A 123 17.19 -15.07 26.68
N THR A 124 15.98 -15.47 27.06
CA THR A 124 15.85 -16.53 28.06
C THR A 124 15.91 -17.84 27.29
N ALA A 125 17.11 -18.39 27.17
CA ALA A 125 17.32 -19.75 26.75
C ALA A 125 16.74 -20.66 27.85
N VAL A 126 15.52 -21.16 27.65
CA VAL A 126 15.04 -22.34 28.38
C VAL A 126 15.62 -23.55 27.65
N SER A 127 16.59 -24.20 28.29
CA SER A 127 17.10 -25.50 27.87
C SER A 127 16.00 -26.54 28.12
N VAL A 128 15.32 -27.00 27.07
CA VAL A 128 14.55 -28.25 27.10
C VAL A 128 15.33 -29.26 26.27
N ALA A 129 16.09 -30.10 26.96
CA ALA A 129 16.68 -31.29 26.39
C ALA A 129 15.55 -32.28 26.05
N THR A 130 15.26 -32.45 24.75
CA THR A 130 14.51 -33.62 24.28
C THR A 130 15.29 -34.31 23.18
N LYS A 131 15.71 -35.53 23.49
CA LYS A 131 16.46 -36.46 22.65
C LYS A 131 15.51 -37.00 21.58
N ILE A 132 15.74 -36.63 20.31
CA ILE A 132 15.05 -37.23 19.17
C ILE A 132 16.12 -37.69 18.16
N ALA A 133 16.13 -39.00 17.89
CA ALA A 133 17.07 -39.68 17.00
C ALA A 133 16.84 -39.31 15.52
N PRO A 134 17.88 -39.37 14.65
CA PRO A 134 17.71 -39.07 13.23
C PRO A 134 17.21 -40.29 12.43
N ARG A 135 16.30 -40.05 11.49
CA ARG A 135 15.94 -40.98 10.39
C ARG A 135 15.95 -40.20 9.06
N PRO A 136 16.08 -40.87 7.90
CA PRO A 136 16.99 -40.49 6.84
C PRO A 136 16.38 -39.47 5.85
N THR A 137 17.24 -38.61 5.32
CA THR A 137 16.97 -37.67 4.24
C THR A 137 16.77 -38.40 2.91
N ALA A 138 15.56 -38.33 2.36
CA ALA A 138 15.31 -38.58 0.95
C ALA A 138 15.55 -37.29 0.16
N ALA A 139 16.52 -37.31 -0.74
CA ALA A 139 16.87 -36.22 -1.64
C ALA A 139 15.80 -36.06 -2.74
N PHE A 140 15.20 -34.88 -2.84
CA PHE A 140 14.44 -34.45 -4.01
C PHE A 140 15.34 -33.58 -4.91
N PRO A 141 15.46 -33.84 -6.22
CA PRO A 141 16.34 -33.08 -7.09
C PRO A 141 15.75 -31.70 -7.42
N ILE A 142 16.51 -30.64 -7.12
CA ILE A 142 16.27 -29.28 -7.60
C ILE A 142 16.75 -29.21 -9.05
N ARG A 143 15.81 -29.03 -9.99
CA ARG A 143 16.12 -28.73 -11.40
C ARG A 143 16.66 -27.30 -11.48
N ARG A 144 17.97 -27.17 -11.71
CA ARG A 144 18.62 -25.93 -12.17
C ARG A 144 18.23 -25.70 -13.63
N GLU A 145 17.45 -24.65 -13.91
CA GLU A 145 17.42 -24.08 -15.26
C GLU A 145 18.55 -23.06 -15.38
N ALA A 146 19.43 -23.31 -16.35
CA ALA A 146 20.59 -22.50 -16.66
C ALA A 146 20.17 -21.26 -17.46
N SER A 147 20.63 -20.08 -17.03
CA SER A 147 20.67 -18.87 -17.84
C SER A 147 21.59 -19.08 -19.05
N ALA A 148 21.03 -19.13 -20.24
CA ALA A 148 21.77 -19.00 -21.48
C ALA A 148 22.00 -17.52 -21.80
N THR A 149 23.22 -17.06 -21.60
CA THR A 149 23.77 -15.83 -22.18
C THR A 149 24.11 -16.15 -23.64
N ALA A 150 23.40 -15.55 -24.60
CA ALA A 150 23.72 -15.69 -26.02
C ALA A 150 24.36 -14.39 -26.54
N ALA A 151 25.56 -14.56 -27.09
CA ALA A 151 26.43 -13.53 -27.62
C ALA A 151 25.86 -12.81 -28.85
N ILE A 152 26.11 -11.51 -28.92
CA ILE A 152 25.87 -10.66 -30.08
C ILE A 152 26.91 -11.01 -31.14
N LYS A 153 26.47 -11.47 -32.32
CA LYS A 153 27.30 -11.62 -33.52
C LYS A 153 26.78 -10.66 -34.58
N ALA A 154 27.62 -9.70 -34.98
CA ALA A 154 27.38 -8.81 -36.11
C ALA A 154 27.40 -9.61 -37.42
N SER A 155 26.50 -9.29 -38.35
CA SER A 155 26.47 -9.84 -39.71
C SER A 155 26.39 -8.70 -40.74
N PRO A 156 26.96 -8.86 -41.96
CA PRO A 156 27.31 -7.75 -42.84
C PRO A 156 26.26 -7.41 -43.91
N ALA A 157 26.63 -6.42 -44.73
CA ALA A 157 25.80 -5.60 -45.60
C ALA A 157 25.04 -6.28 -46.76
N SER A 158 24.00 -5.53 -47.15
CA SER A 158 22.98 -5.64 -48.21
C SER A 158 23.35 -6.21 -49.59
N ARG A 159 22.39 -6.92 -50.19
CA ARG A 159 22.12 -7.00 -51.65
C ARG A 159 20.61 -6.83 -51.92
N PRO A 160 20.19 -6.34 -53.10
CA PRO A 160 18.87 -5.75 -53.29
C PRO A 160 17.80 -6.80 -53.55
N VAL A 161 16.65 -6.69 -52.86
CA VAL A 161 15.46 -7.52 -53.13
C VAL A 161 14.53 -6.74 -54.06
N LYS A 162 14.28 -7.32 -55.23
CA LYS A 162 13.32 -6.82 -56.22
C LYS A 162 11.91 -7.09 -55.67
N GLY A 163 11.12 -6.01 -55.50
CA GLY A 163 9.66 -6.01 -55.42
C GLY A 163 9.01 -6.91 -54.36
N LEU A 164 8.86 -6.40 -53.13
CA LEU A 164 7.87 -6.91 -52.19
C LEU A 164 7.05 -5.73 -51.65
N ARG A 165 5.74 -5.73 -51.95
CA ARG A 165 4.79 -4.74 -51.44
C ARG A 165 4.76 -4.80 -49.91
N LEU A 166 4.93 -3.64 -49.29
CA LEU A 166 4.81 -3.44 -47.84
C LEU A 166 3.32 -3.51 -47.46
N ALA A 167 2.89 -4.62 -46.87
CA ALA A 167 1.60 -4.69 -46.20
C ALA A 167 1.74 -4.03 -44.81
N MET A 168 0.96 -2.98 -44.57
CA MET A 168 0.83 -2.32 -43.28
C MET A 168 0.19 -3.29 -42.28
N ALA A 169 0.94 -3.71 -41.25
CA ALA A 169 0.38 -4.46 -40.13
C ALA A 169 -0.54 -3.55 -39.31
N GLY A 170 -1.86 -3.84 -39.34
CA GLY A 170 -2.85 -3.16 -38.51
C GLY A 170 -2.66 -3.44 -37.02
N PRO A 171 -3.25 -2.60 -36.13
CA PRO A 171 -3.13 -2.78 -34.69
C PRO A 171 -3.70 -4.14 -34.24
N PRO A 172 -3.18 -4.73 -33.14
CA PRO A 172 -3.65 -6.03 -32.67
C PRO A 172 -5.15 -5.96 -32.39
N SER A 173 -5.93 -6.74 -33.14
CA SER A 173 -7.37 -6.85 -32.93
C SER A 173 -7.62 -7.57 -31.61
N VAL A 174 -7.95 -6.81 -30.57
CA VAL A 174 -8.48 -7.37 -29.31
C VAL A 174 -9.66 -8.26 -29.68
N SER A 175 -9.60 -9.53 -29.27
CA SER A 175 -10.65 -10.47 -29.64
C SER A 175 -12.00 -10.01 -29.09
N ARG A 176 -13.09 -10.30 -29.81
CA ARG A 176 -14.45 -9.94 -29.38
C ARG A 176 -14.78 -10.45 -27.97
N THR A 177 -14.13 -11.54 -27.55
CA THR A 177 -14.23 -12.13 -26.21
C THR A 177 -13.48 -11.31 -25.14
N GLU A 178 -12.26 -10.85 -25.42
CA GLU A 178 -11.50 -10.00 -24.50
C GLU A 178 -12.18 -8.64 -24.29
N ALA A 179 -12.71 -8.03 -25.35
CA ALA A 179 -13.47 -6.78 -25.25
C ALA A 179 -14.72 -6.94 -24.38
N ARG A 180 -15.44 -8.05 -24.51
CA ARG A 180 -16.58 -8.40 -23.64
C ARG A 180 -16.18 -8.60 -22.19
N ASN A 181 -15.08 -9.31 -21.94
CA ASN A 181 -14.57 -9.53 -20.59
C ASN A 181 -14.13 -8.22 -19.91
N LEU A 182 -13.55 -7.29 -20.67
CA LEU A 182 -13.18 -5.95 -20.17
C LEU A 182 -14.41 -5.12 -19.80
N ILE A 183 -15.45 -5.12 -20.63
CA ILE A 183 -16.71 -4.43 -20.34
C ILE A 183 -17.34 -5.00 -19.07
N LEU A 184 -17.43 -6.32 -18.96
CA LEU A 184 -17.97 -7.00 -17.78
C LEU A 184 -17.15 -6.69 -16.52
N LEU A 185 -15.82 -6.63 -16.64
CA LEU A 185 -14.96 -6.24 -15.52
C LEU A 185 -15.22 -4.78 -15.13
N GLN A 186 -15.34 -3.88 -16.10
CA GLN A 186 -15.62 -2.46 -15.85
C GLN A 186 -16.98 -2.26 -15.19
N GLU A 187 -18.00 -3.00 -15.61
CA GLU A 187 -19.33 -3.01 -15.00
C GLU A 187 -19.29 -3.57 -13.58
N LYS A 188 -18.57 -4.67 -13.33
CA LYS A 188 -18.34 -5.19 -11.98
C LYS A 188 -17.65 -4.17 -11.08
N GLN A 189 -16.66 -3.44 -11.60
CA GLN A 189 -15.99 -2.36 -10.84
C GLN A 189 -16.92 -1.17 -10.58
N LYS A 190 -17.76 -0.78 -11.55
CA LYS A 190 -18.80 0.25 -11.37
C LYS A 190 -19.81 -0.18 -10.30
N ALA A 191 -20.32 -1.41 -10.37
CA ALA A 191 -21.26 -1.96 -9.41
C ALA A 191 -20.65 -2.03 -8.00
N ARG A 192 -19.38 -2.43 -7.88
CA ARG A 192 -18.65 -2.40 -6.60
C ARG A 192 -18.56 -0.99 -6.02
N ARG A 193 -18.27 0.03 -6.84
CA ARG A 193 -18.25 1.44 -6.39
C ARG A 193 -19.60 1.92 -5.90
N VAL A 194 -20.68 1.57 -6.62
CA VAL A 194 -22.06 1.92 -6.22
C VAL A 194 -22.43 1.22 -4.91
N ALA A 195 -22.14 -0.08 -4.78
CA ALA A 195 -22.39 -0.85 -3.57
C ALA A 195 -21.64 -0.25 -2.37
N ILE A 196 -20.35 0.07 -2.52
CA ILE A 196 -19.56 0.72 -1.45
C ILE A 196 -20.19 2.08 -1.06
N ARG A 197 -20.62 2.89 -2.03
CA ARG A 197 -21.29 4.17 -1.76
C ARG A 197 -22.61 3.99 -1.01
N GLN A 198 -23.42 3.01 -1.40
CA GLN A 198 -24.69 2.70 -0.73
C GLN A 198 -24.48 2.18 0.70
N MET A 199 -23.48 1.30 0.88
CA MET A 199 -23.06 0.88 2.22
C MET A 199 -22.63 2.08 3.08
N TRP A 200 -22.03 3.10 2.45
CA TRP A 200 -21.61 4.28 3.19
C TRP A 200 -22.77 5.14 3.67
N VAL A 201 -23.77 5.36 2.81
CA VAL A 201 -25.02 6.05 3.20
C VAL A 201 -25.66 5.36 4.40
N ALA A 202 -25.65 4.02 4.42
CA ALA A 202 -26.19 3.25 5.53
C ALA A 202 -25.39 3.43 6.83
N HIS A 203 -24.06 3.46 6.78
CA HIS A 203 -23.26 3.70 7.98
C HIS A 203 -23.27 5.18 8.42
N GLU A 204 -23.32 6.17 7.52
CA GLU A 204 -23.52 7.58 7.92
C GLU A 204 -24.82 7.75 8.71
N ALA A 205 -25.91 7.11 8.27
CA ALA A 205 -27.17 7.10 9.01
C ALA A 205 -27.01 6.46 10.40
N ARG A 206 -26.24 5.37 10.50
CA ARG A 206 -25.91 4.71 11.77
C ARG A 206 -25.11 5.62 12.70
N MET A 207 -24.08 6.29 12.18
CA MET A 207 -23.23 7.20 12.95
C MET A 207 -23.99 8.44 13.42
N ARG A 208 -24.84 9.04 12.57
CA ARG A 208 -25.73 10.14 12.99
C ARG A 208 -26.64 9.72 14.13
N THR A 209 -27.16 8.49 14.09
CA THR A 209 -28.01 7.94 15.16
C THR A 209 -27.24 7.80 16.48
N ILE A 210 -26.00 7.32 16.43
CA ILE A 210 -25.13 7.19 17.61
C ILE A 210 -24.78 8.57 18.18
N THR A 211 -24.34 9.51 17.35
CA THR A 211 -23.97 10.87 17.77
C THR A 211 -25.16 11.63 18.36
N ALA A 212 -26.38 11.44 17.84
CA ALA A 212 -27.58 12.02 18.41
C ALA A 212 -27.87 11.53 19.84
N ARG A 213 -27.54 10.27 20.15
CA ARG A 213 -27.66 9.70 21.51
C ARG A 213 -26.57 10.18 22.47
N LEU A 214 -25.44 10.64 21.94
CA LEU A 214 -24.29 11.12 22.72
C LEU A 214 -24.30 12.63 22.96
N ARG A 215 -25.25 13.40 22.40
CA ARG A 215 -25.40 14.83 22.74
C ARG A 215 -25.92 14.96 24.18
N PRO A 216 -25.18 15.62 25.10
CA PRO A 216 -25.65 15.80 26.46
C PRO A 216 -26.86 16.74 26.46
N SER A 217 -28.01 16.21 26.90
CA SER A 217 -29.09 17.05 27.38
C SER A 217 -28.61 17.64 28.71
N SER A 218 -28.65 18.98 28.85
CA SER A 218 -28.28 19.78 30.02
C SER A 218 -26.78 20.11 30.23
N LEU A 219 -26.30 21.11 29.50
CA LEU A 219 -25.32 22.06 30.03
C LEU A 219 -25.99 23.44 30.05
N ARG A 220 -26.78 23.72 31.08
CA ARG A 220 -27.12 25.10 31.46
C ARG A 220 -25.97 25.59 32.32
N ILE A 221 -25.08 26.39 31.73
CA ILE A 221 -24.10 27.15 32.51
C ILE A 221 -24.89 28.24 33.23
N ALA A 222 -25.00 28.14 34.54
CA ALA A 222 -25.48 29.22 35.39
C ALA A 222 -24.46 30.36 35.34
N SER A 223 -24.85 31.50 34.78
CA SER A 223 -24.12 32.76 34.94
C SER A 223 -24.41 33.26 36.36
N GLY A 224 -23.40 33.24 37.23
CA GLY A 224 -23.46 33.87 38.54
C GLY A 224 -23.28 35.38 38.43
N ASN A 225 -24.12 36.14 39.14
CA ASN A 225 -23.89 37.53 39.56
C ASN A 225 -23.27 37.54 40.95
#